data_AF-A0A524KTF8-F1
#
_entry.id   AF-A0A524KTF8-F1
#
_cell.length_a   1.000
_cell.length_b   1.000
_cell.length_c   1.000
_cell.angle_alpha   90.00
_cell.angle_beta   90.00
_cell.angle_gamma   90.00
#
_symmetry.space_group_name_H-M   'P 1'
#
loop_
_entity.id
_entity.type
_entity.pdbx_description
1 polymer ?
#
loop_
_entity_poly.entity_id
_entity_poly.type
_entity_poly.pdbx_seq_one_letter_code
_entity_poly.pdbx_strand_id
1 'polypeptide(L)'
;MSPAFRQNTLDLIYDFDGTLTPKAMQEYTVLPRLGINPEEFWHQVGETTRAHQADEILTYMRLMVEKTEDRGQHLSRGDLTAMASSIRYFAGVEGWFDRMRAYVAERGAGEVALRQYVISAGLMEIIEGTSIFGNFDRVYASEYFYDHHGRATWPNLVINDTNKTQFLFRINKGRENLEESINEHMPESDRPIPFQNMIY
;
A
#
# COMPACT_ATOMS: atom_id res chain seq x y z
N MET A 1 -34.88 19.59 -6.81
CA MET A 1 -34.26 19.31 -5.50
C MET A 1 -32.97 18.56 -5.77
N SER A 2 -31.82 19.17 -5.49
CA SER A 2 -30.56 18.41 -5.49
C SER A 2 -30.66 17.33 -4.42
N PRO A 3 -30.25 16.08 -4.68
CA PRO A 3 -30.23 15.05 -3.63
C PRO A 3 -29.43 15.59 -2.44
N ALA A 4 -29.94 15.40 -1.22
CA ALA A 4 -29.23 15.78 -0.02
C ALA A 4 -27.94 14.97 0.05
N PHE A 5 -26.81 15.60 -0.25
CA PHE A 5 -25.50 15.00 -0.12
C PHE A 5 -25.26 14.70 1.36
N ARG A 6 -25.10 13.41 1.70
CA ARG A 6 -24.80 12.96 3.06
C ARG A 6 -23.37 12.45 3.09
N GLN A 7 -22.55 13.01 3.96
CA GLN A 7 -21.18 12.56 4.23
C GLN A 7 -21.23 11.49 5.33
N ASN A 8 -21.82 10.34 5.01
CA ASN A 8 -22.07 9.22 5.93
C ASN A 8 -21.12 8.04 5.71
N THR A 9 -20.02 8.24 4.97
CA THR A 9 -18.97 7.24 4.80
C THR A 9 -17.86 7.48 5.82
N LEU A 10 -17.44 6.42 6.51
CA LEU A 10 -16.28 6.35 7.39
C LEU A 10 -15.20 5.50 6.71
N ASP A 11 -13.98 6.01 6.68
CA ASP A 11 -12.83 5.30 6.13
C ASP A 11 -11.88 4.86 7.24
N LEU A 12 -11.50 3.59 7.19
CA LEU A 12 -10.33 3.08 7.90
C LEU A 12 -9.21 2.86 6.88
N ILE A 13 -8.10 3.55 7.06
CA ILE A 13 -6.99 3.55 6.12
C ILE A 13 -5.78 3.02 6.86
N TYR A 14 -5.14 2.00 6.32
CA TYR A 14 -4.03 1.33 6.99
C TYR A 14 -2.73 1.58 6.24
N ASP A 15 -1.64 1.77 6.98
CA ASP A 15 -0.34 1.36 6.47
C ASP A 15 -0.23 -0.18 6.50
N PHE A 16 0.75 -0.75 5.81
CA PHE A 16 0.91 -2.20 5.75
C PHE A 16 2.06 -2.68 6.63
N ASP A 17 3.30 -2.38 6.23
CA ASP A 17 4.49 -2.77 6.97
C ASP A 17 4.60 -1.99 8.29
N GLY A 18 4.83 -2.70 9.39
CA GLY A 18 4.83 -2.12 10.74
C GLY A 18 3.45 -1.87 11.35
N THR A 19 2.36 -2.09 10.59
CA THR A 19 0.98 -1.85 11.04
C THR A 19 0.11 -3.11 10.96
N LEU A 20 -0.02 -3.72 9.77
CA LEU A 20 -0.72 -4.98 9.56
C LEU A 20 0.26 -6.17 9.65
N THR A 21 1.52 -5.95 9.28
CA THR A 21 2.62 -6.92 9.41
C THR A 21 3.70 -6.37 10.34
N PRO A 22 4.43 -7.21 11.10
CA PRO A 22 5.42 -6.71 12.06
C PRO A 22 6.77 -6.34 11.44
N LYS A 23 7.01 -6.68 10.17
CA LYS A 23 8.27 -6.40 9.47
C LYS A 23 7.97 -5.94 8.05
N ALA A 24 8.98 -5.37 7.41
CA ALA A 24 8.95 -5.08 5.99
C ALA A 24 8.70 -6.36 5.17
N MET A 25 7.78 -6.31 4.21
CA MET A 25 7.40 -7.46 3.40
C MET A 25 8.58 -8.12 2.68
N GLN A 26 9.63 -7.36 2.33
CA GLN A 26 10.83 -7.84 1.66
C GLN A 26 11.59 -8.87 2.53
N GLU A 27 11.52 -8.74 3.87
CA GLU A 27 12.15 -9.67 4.81
C GLU A 27 11.45 -11.03 4.88
N TYR A 28 10.17 -11.09 4.53
CA TYR A 28 9.43 -12.35 4.41
C TYR A 28 9.58 -12.99 3.03
N THR A 29 9.93 -12.20 2.02
CA THR A 29 9.71 -12.54 0.61
C THR A 29 11.02 -12.61 -0.18
N VAL A 30 11.42 -11.50 -0.80
CA VAL A 30 12.51 -11.43 -1.76
C VAL A 30 13.86 -11.68 -1.09
N LEU A 31 14.13 -11.09 0.08
CA LEU A 31 15.43 -11.19 0.73
C LEU A 31 15.79 -12.63 1.13
N PRO A 32 14.89 -13.43 1.77
CA PRO A 32 15.14 -14.84 2.01
C PRO A 32 15.38 -15.65 0.73
N ARG A 33 14.60 -15.42 -0.33
CA ARG A 33 14.78 -16.11 -1.62
C ARG A 33 16.16 -15.87 -2.23
N LEU A 34 16.70 -14.66 -2.06
CA LEU A 34 18.02 -14.30 -2.55
C LEU A 34 19.15 -14.68 -1.59
N GLY A 35 18.82 -15.23 -0.41
CA GLY A 35 19.80 -15.53 0.64
C GLY A 35 20.49 -14.28 1.18
N ILE A 36 19.78 -13.15 1.24
CA ILE A 36 20.31 -11.85 1.66
C ILE A 36 19.91 -11.60 3.11
N ASN A 37 20.88 -11.17 3.92
CA ASN A 37 20.60 -10.72 5.28
C ASN A 37 19.83 -9.38 5.24
N PRO A 38 18.66 -9.27 5.90
CA PRO A 38 17.89 -8.04 5.92
C PRO A 38 18.63 -6.82 6.46
N GLU A 39 19.38 -6.98 7.56
CA GLU A 39 20.10 -5.87 8.19
C GLU A 39 21.18 -5.31 7.25
N GLU A 40 21.93 -6.18 6.58
CA GLU A 40 22.93 -5.78 5.58
C GLU A 40 22.27 -5.07 4.39
N PHE A 41 21.12 -5.57 3.93
CA PHE A 41 20.38 -4.97 2.82
C PHE A 41 19.91 -3.56 3.18
N TRP A 42 19.23 -3.39 4.32
CA TRP A 42 18.71 -2.09 4.75
C TRP A 42 19.83 -1.11 5.11
N HIS A 43 20.97 -1.60 5.64
CA HIS A 43 22.16 -0.77 5.81
C HIS A 43 22.65 -0.21 4.47
N GLN A 44 22.78 -1.05 3.44
CA GLN A 44 23.19 -0.62 2.11
C GLN A 44 22.20 0.36 1.48
N VAL A 45 20.89 0.11 1.64
CA VAL A 45 19.83 1.04 1.21
C VAL A 45 20.08 2.40 1.87
N GLY A 46 20.22 2.45 3.20
CA GLY A 46 20.44 3.70 3.93
C GLY A 46 21.72 4.43 3.54
N GLU A 47 22.83 3.71 3.32
CA GLU A 47 24.08 4.31 2.83
C GLU A 47 23.91 4.93 1.44
N THR A 48 23.28 4.19 0.53
CA THR A 48 23.03 4.63 -0.85
C THR A 48 22.12 5.86 -0.87
N THR A 49 21.02 5.82 -0.10
CA THR A 49 20.07 6.93 0.06
C THR A 49 20.80 8.20 0.51
N ARG A 50 21.64 8.11 1.56
CA ARG A 50 22.40 9.26 2.07
C ARG A 50 23.45 9.77 1.09
N ALA A 51 24.21 8.87 0.48
CA ALA A 51 25.29 9.22 -0.44
C ALA A 51 24.78 9.95 -1.70
N HIS A 52 23.57 9.62 -2.15
CA HIS A 52 22.99 10.16 -3.38
C HIS A 52 21.82 11.13 -3.16
N GLN A 53 21.46 11.44 -1.90
CA GLN A 53 20.25 12.19 -1.56
C GLN A 53 19.00 11.63 -2.26
N ALA A 54 18.93 10.30 -2.35
CA ALA A 54 17.88 9.60 -3.07
C ALA A 54 16.64 9.38 -2.19
N ASP A 55 15.53 9.01 -2.81
CA ASP A 55 14.38 8.46 -2.11
C ASP A 55 14.67 7.01 -1.70
N GLU A 56 14.34 6.67 -0.46
CA GLU A 56 14.66 5.35 0.11
C GLU A 56 13.86 4.22 -0.54
N ILE A 57 12.61 4.50 -0.93
CA ILE A 57 11.72 3.52 -1.57
C ILE A 57 12.23 3.21 -2.98
N LEU A 58 12.54 4.25 -3.77
CA LEU A 58 13.22 4.10 -5.06
C LEU A 58 14.53 3.31 -4.91
N THR A 59 15.30 3.61 -3.87
CA THR A 59 16.61 2.99 -3.64
C THR A 59 16.49 1.50 -3.33
N TYR A 60 15.62 1.08 -2.40
CA TYR A 60 15.46 -0.35 -2.13
C TYR A 60 14.88 -1.07 -3.35
N MET A 61 13.92 -0.46 -4.06
CA MET A 61 13.29 -1.10 -5.21
C MET A 61 14.32 -1.36 -6.31
N ARG A 62 15.19 -0.39 -6.59
CA ARG A 62 16.30 -0.54 -7.53
C ARG A 62 17.28 -1.62 -7.07
N LEU A 63 17.76 -1.53 -5.82
CA LEU A 63 18.72 -2.49 -5.27
C LEU A 63 18.19 -3.92 -5.24
N MET A 64 16.88 -4.11 -5.03
CA MET A 64 16.27 -5.45 -5.11
C MET A 64 16.34 -6.02 -6.53
N VAL A 65 16.08 -5.22 -7.57
CA VAL A 65 16.20 -5.66 -8.97
C VAL A 65 17.65 -6.01 -9.27
N GLU A 66 18.59 -5.11 -8.98
CA GLU A 66 20.04 -5.33 -9.20
C GLU A 66 20.54 -6.62 -8.51
N LYS A 67 20.21 -6.81 -7.22
CA LYS A 67 20.63 -7.99 -6.46
C LYS A 67 20.00 -9.30 -6.95
N THR A 68 18.81 -9.21 -7.54
CA THR A 68 18.14 -10.36 -8.16
C THR A 68 18.87 -10.72 -9.46
N GLU A 69 19.18 -9.73 -10.29
CA GLU A 69 19.90 -9.91 -11.57
C GLU A 69 21.33 -10.42 -11.37
N ASP A 70 22.06 -9.91 -10.38
CA ASP A 70 23.40 -10.37 -10.00
C ASP A 70 23.44 -11.87 -9.66
N ARG A 71 22.30 -12.44 -9.25
CA ARG A 71 22.12 -13.87 -8.94
C ARG A 71 21.57 -14.68 -10.12
N GLY A 72 21.47 -14.08 -11.31
CA GLY A 72 20.88 -14.70 -12.49
C GLY A 72 19.39 -15.01 -12.35
N GLN A 73 18.70 -14.33 -11.43
CA GLN A 73 17.25 -14.47 -11.21
C GLN A 73 16.51 -13.27 -11.81
N HIS A 74 15.18 -13.33 -11.80
CA HIS A 74 14.30 -12.19 -12.09
C HIS A 74 13.09 -12.25 -11.16
N LEU A 75 12.43 -11.11 -10.97
CA LEU A 75 11.16 -11.00 -10.27
C LEU A 75 10.06 -10.77 -11.30
N SER A 76 9.11 -11.71 -11.42
CA SER A 76 7.84 -11.46 -12.11
C SER A 76 6.76 -11.01 -11.13
N ARG A 77 5.68 -10.42 -11.65
CA ARG A 77 4.49 -10.13 -10.82
C ARG A 77 4.00 -11.40 -10.12
N GLY A 78 3.93 -12.51 -10.85
CA GLY A 78 3.50 -13.80 -10.32
C GLY A 78 4.41 -14.32 -9.20
N ASP A 79 5.73 -14.11 -9.30
CA ASP A 79 6.66 -14.44 -8.22
C ASP A 79 6.34 -13.65 -6.95
N LEU A 80 6.19 -12.33 -7.06
CA LEU A 80 5.91 -11.45 -5.92
C LEU A 80 4.56 -11.79 -5.26
N THR A 81 3.52 -12.01 -6.07
CA THR A 81 2.21 -12.44 -5.56
C THR A 81 2.28 -13.79 -4.85
N ALA A 82 3.00 -14.77 -5.39
CA ALA A 82 3.15 -16.07 -4.74
C ALA A 82 3.91 -16.00 -3.41
N MET A 83 4.88 -15.09 -3.29
CA MET A 83 5.64 -14.88 -2.06
C MET A 83 4.78 -14.33 -0.90
N ALA A 84 3.60 -13.77 -1.18
CA ALA A 84 2.69 -13.28 -0.14
C ALA A 84 2.28 -14.36 0.87
N SER A 85 2.34 -15.65 0.49
CA SER A 85 2.11 -16.78 1.40
C SER A 85 3.09 -16.85 2.60
N SER A 86 4.26 -16.20 2.49
CA SER A 86 5.23 -16.09 3.58
C SER A 86 4.93 -14.95 4.55
N ILE A 87 4.02 -14.03 4.21
CA ILE A 87 3.67 -12.89 5.06
C ILE A 87 3.05 -13.38 6.37
N ARG A 88 3.38 -12.68 7.45
CA ARG A 88 2.83 -12.90 8.78
C ARG A 88 2.23 -11.59 9.28
N TYR A 89 1.03 -11.65 9.83
CA TYR A 89 0.35 -10.49 10.35
C TYR A 89 0.54 -10.36 11.86
N PHE A 90 0.26 -9.17 12.40
CA PHE A 90 0.04 -9.04 13.84
C PHE A 90 -1.17 -9.88 14.29
N ALA A 91 -1.14 -10.29 15.56
CA ALA A 91 -2.22 -11.08 16.13
C ALA A 91 -3.57 -10.35 16.03
N GLY A 92 -4.57 -11.01 15.44
CA GLY A 92 -5.93 -10.50 15.33
C GLY A 92 -6.27 -9.74 14.04
N VAL A 93 -5.29 -9.49 13.16
CA VAL A 93 -5.48 -8.80 11.87
C VAL A 93 -6.42 -9.57 10.94
N GLU A 94 -6.31 -10.90 10.86
CA GLU A 94 -7.13 -11.68 9.92
C GLU A 94 -8.64 -11.54 10.19
N GLY A 95 -9.05 -11.38 11.44
CA GLY A 95 -10.46 -11.13 11.80
C GLY A 95 -10.80 -9.66 12.03
N TRP A 96 -9.85 -8.73 11.89
CA TRP A 96 -10.04 -7.32 12.22
C TRP A 96 -11.09 -6.65 11.34
N PHE A 97 -11.00 -6.85 10.03
CA PHE A 97 -11.84 -6.18 9.03
C PHE A 97 -13.32 -6.53 9.20
N ASP A 98 -13.65 -7.79 9.46
CA ASP A 98 -15.02 -8.22 9.75
C ASP A 98 -15.56 -7.63 11.05
N ARG A 99 -14.72 -7.58 12.11
CA ARG A 99 -15.12 -6.97 13.38
C ARG A 99 -15.42 -5.49 13.20
N MET A 100 -14.62 -4.76 12.41
CA MET A 100 -14.87 -3.35 12.14
C MET A 100 -16.12 -3.13 11.31
N ARG A 101 -16.36 -3.95 10.28
CA ARG A 101 -17.62 -3.92 9.52
C ARG A 101 -18.84 -4.12 10.43
N ALA A 102 -18.81 -5.15 11.28
CA ALA A 102 -19.90 -5.43 12.21
C ALA A 102 -20.11 -4.28 13.22
N TYR A 103 -19.02 -3.76 13.78
CA TYR A 103 -19.06 -2.66 14.75
C TYR A 103 -19.66 -1.39 14.16
N VAL A 104 -19.23 -0.98 12.95
CA VAL A 104 -19.74 0.22 12.29
C VAL A 104 -21.20 0.03 11.87
N ALA A 105 -21.57 -1.14 11.37
CA ALA A 105 -22.97 -1.43 11.02
C ALA A 105 -23.91 -1.34 12.23
N GLU A 106 -23.49 -1.90 13.38
CA GLU A 106 -24.25 -1.84 14.63
C GLU A 106 -24.36 -0.40 15.16
N ARG A 107 -23.23 0.29 15.31
CA ARG A 107 -23.19 1.63 15.91
C ARG A 107 -23.75 2.72 15.02
N GLY A 108 -23.58 2.57 13.71
CA GLY A 108 -24.13 3.47 12.70
C GLY A 108 -25.59 3.19 12.36
N ALA A 109 -26.23 2.19 12.98
CA ALA A 109 -27.60 1.77 12.69
C ALA A 109 -27.88 1.50 11.19
N GLY A 110 -26.86 1.04 10.46
CA GLY A 110 -26.91 0.85 9.00
C GLY A 110 -26.89 2.14 8.16
N GLU A 111 -26.81 3.32 8.77
CA GLU A 111 -26.74 4.60 8.06
C GLU A 111 -25.31 5.03 7.71
N VAL A 112 -24.30 4.45 8.37
CA VAL A 112 -22.89 4.73 8.10
C VAL A 112 -22.29 3.63 7.23
N ALA A 113 -21.74 4.02 6.07
CA ALA A 113 -20.98 3.10 5.22
C ALA A 113 -19.52 3.05 5.71
N LEU A 114 -18.95 1.85 5.80
CA LEU A 114 -17.52 1.67 6.07
C LEU A 114 -16.79 1.34 4.78
N ARG A 115 -15.71 2.07 4.50
CA ARG A 115 -14.72 1.67 3.50
C ARG A 115 -13.36 1.44 4.15
N GLN A 116 -12.60 0.52 3.59
CA GLN A 116 -11.30 0.11 4.13
C GLN A 116 -10.23 0.18 3.06
N TYR A 117 -9.11 0.82 3.37
CA TYR A 117 -8.06 1.14 2.42
C TYR A 117 -6.69 0.73 2.93
N VAL A 118 -5.75 0.53 2.01
CA VAL A 118 -4.32 0.49 2.33
C VAL A 118 -3.59 1.58 1.55
N ILE A 119 -2.70 2.31 2.22
CA ILE A 119 -1.72 3.20 1.60
C ILE A 119 -0.35 2.81 2.13
N SER A 120 0.44 2.12 1.30
CA SER A 120 1.70 1.51 1.72
C SER A 120 2.87 1.90 0.83
N ALA A 121 4.06 1.96 1.41
CA ALA A 121 5.32 2.06 0.65
C ALA A 121 5.83 0.70 0.13
N GLY A 122 5.22 -0.39 0.59
CA GLY A 122 5.47 -1.75 0.12
C GLY A 122 4.95 -2.00 -1.29
N LEU A 123 5.11 -3.24 -1.75
CA LEU A 123 4.81 -3.67 -3.12
C LEU A 123 3.35 -4.15 -3.27
N MET A 124 2.63 -3.56 -4.22
CA MET A 124 1.26 -3.92 -4.60
C MET A 124 1.14 -5.43 -4.87
N GLU A 125 2.08 -5.98 -5.62
CA GLU A 125 2.06 -7.36 -6.09
C GLU A 125 2.06 -8.37 -4.93
N ILE A 126 2.78 -8.03 -3.85
CA ILE A 126 2.80 -8.82 -2.62
C ILE A 126 1.48 -8.63 -1.87
N ILE A 127 1.02 -7.39 -1.69
CA ILE A 127 -0.22 -7.09 -0.96
C ILE A 127 -1.43 -7.79 -1.61
N GLU A 128 -1.50 -7.83 -2.95
CA GLU A 128 -2.52 -8.55 -3.72
C GLU A 128 -2.57 -10.05 -3.43
N GLY A 129 -1.42 -10.67 -3.16
CA GLY A 129 -1.34 -12.09 -2.83
C GLY A 129 -1.71 -12.44 -1.39
N THR A 130 -1.96 -11.44 -0.54
CA THR A 130 -2.25 -11.65 0.88
C THR A 130 -3.67 -12.16 1.11
N SER A 131 -3.87 -12.97 2.15
CA SER A 131 -5.20 -13.45 2.54
C SER A 131 -6.17 -12.34 2.95
N ILE A 132 -5.66 -11.14 3.26
CA ILE A 132 -6.45 -10.00 3.70
C ILE A 132 -6.82 -9.04 2.57
N PHE A 133 -6.26 -9.20 1.35
CA PHE A 133 -6.45 -8.27 0.23
C PHE A 133 -7.93 -8.00 -0.09
N GLY A 134 -8.76 -9.05 -0.07
CA GLY A 134 -10.20 -8.95 -0.37
C GLY A 134 -11.02 -8.14 0.66
N ASN A 135 -10.40 -7.64 1.73
CA ASN A 135 -11.06 -6.79 2.72
C ASN A 135 -11.02 -5.30 2.37
N PHE A 136 -10.20 -4.90 1.40
CA PHE A 136 -9.96 -3.51 1.07
C PHE A 136 -10.80 -3.08 -0.14
N ASP A 137 -11.45 -1.93 -0.03
CA ASP A 137 -12.08 -1.23 -1.14
C ASP A 137 -11.05 -0.80 -2.18
N ARG A 138 -9.86 -0.38 -1.71
CA ARG A 138 -8.74 -0.01 -2.57
C ARG A 138 -7.40 -0.08 -1.85
N VAL A 139 -6.37 -0.46 -2.59
CA VAL A 139 -4.98 -0.45 -2.16
C VAL A 139 -4.21 0.53 -3.02
N TYR A 140 -3.41 1.38 -2.39
CA TYR A 140 -2.37 2.17 -3.03
C TYR A 140 -1.03 1.67 -2.47
N ALA A 141 -0.18 1.19 -3.35
CA ALA A 141 1.13 0.67 -2.99
C ALA A 141 2.15 0.99 -4.10
N SER A 142 3.43 0.92 -3.77
CA SER A 142 4.48 0.96 -4.79
C SER A 142 4.37 -0.26 -5.72
N GLU A 143 4.79 -0.14 -6.97
CA GLU A 143 4.66 -1.20 -7.97
C GLU A 143 5.87 -1.20 -8.90
N TYR A 144 6.28 -2.37 -9.38
CA TYR A 144 7.27 -2.47 -10.45
C TYR A 144 6.65 -2.39 -11.84
N PHE A 145 7.41 -1.80 -12.75
CA PHE A 145 7.19 -1.90 -14.19
C PHE A 145 7.82 -3.21 -14.68
N TYR A 146 7.05 -3.95 -15.50
CA TYR A 146 7.46 -5.23 -16.06
C TYR A 146 7.71 -5.09 -17.56
N ASP A 147 8.82 -5.66 -18.02
CA ASP A 147 9.13 -5.70 -19.45
C ASP A 147 8.28 -6.75 -20.21
N HIS A 148 8.50 -6.85 -21.52
CA HIS A 148 7.83 -7.83 -22.39
C HIS A 148 8.12 -9.31 -22.06
N HIS A 149 9.11 -9.59 -21.20
CA HIS A 149 9.40 -10.91 -20.67
C HIS A 149 8.80 -11.12 -19.26
N GLY A 150 8.06 -10.14 -18.73
CA GLY A 150 7.46 -10.19 -17.41
C GLY A 150 8.46 -9.97 -16.27
N ARG A 151 9.61 -9.35 -16.54
CA ARG A 151 10.65 -9.07 -15.53
C ARG A 151 10.49 -7.67 -14.97
N ALA A 152 10.52 -7.53 -13.65
CA ALA A 152 10.58 -6.24 -12.98
C ALA A 152 11.88 -5.53 -13.36
N THR A 153 11.78 -4.29 -13.84
CA THR A 153 12.95 -3.53 -14.35
C THR A 153 13.10 -2.16 -13.70
N TRP A 154 12.00 -1.51 -13.32
CA TRP A 154 12.00 -0.15 -12.78
C TRP A 154 10.74 0.09 -11.93
N PRO A 155 10.72 1.02 -10.96
CA PRO A 155 9.49 1.37 -10.22
C PRO A 155 8.41 2.04 -11.10
N ASN A 156 7.26 1.40 -11.28
CA ASN A 156 6.11 1.96 -12.01
C ASN A 156 5.41 3.07 -11.21
N LEU A 157 5.18 2.82 -9.93
CA LEU A 157 4.63 3.75 -8.97
C LEU A 157 5.44 3.66 -7.68
N VAL A 158 5.73 4.80 -7.07
CA VAL A 158 6.42 4.86 -5.77
C VAL A 158 5.58 5.63 -4.78
N ILE A 159 5.31 4.97 -3.66
CA ILE A 159 4.68 5.56 -2.51
C ILE A 159 5.71 5.63 -1.38
N ASN A 160 5.92 6.83 -0.84
CA ASN A 160 6.77 7.09 0.30
C ASN A 160 5.96 7.85 1.37
N ASP A 161 6.49 7.97 2.58
CA ASP A 161 5.76 8.56 3.70
C ASP A 161 5.23 9.96 3.42
N THR A 162 5.98 10.75 2.63
CA THR A 162 5.54 12.10 2.26
C THR A 162 4.34 12.05 1.33
N ASN A 163 4.40 11.22 0.29
CA ASN A 163 3.38 11.18 -0.75
C ASN A 163 2.18 10.29 -0.41
N LYS A 164 2.20 9.51 0.70
CA LYS A 164 1.00 8.85 1.25
C LYS A 164 -0.15 9.84 1.43
N THR A 165 0.17 11.06 1.84
CA THR A 165 -0.80 12.15 1.99
C THR A 165 -1.57 12.45 0.70
N GLN A 166 -0.96 12.33 -0.49
CA GLN A 166 -1.66 12.56 -1.76
C GLN A 166 -2.82 11.57 -1.95
N PHE A 167 -2.65 10.33 -1.48
CA PHE A 167 -3.66 9.28 -1.62
C PHE A 167 -4.82 9.50 -0.63
N LEU A 168 -4.54 10.08 0.54
CA LEU A 168 -5.60 10.58 1.43
C LEU A 168 -6.45 11.66 0.73
N PHE A 169 -5.81 12.60 0.01
CA PHE A 169 -6.54 13.59 -0.78
C PHE A 169 -7.33 12.98 -1.94
N ARG A 170 -6.82 11.93 -2.59
CA ARG A 170 -7.55 11.16 -3.63
C ARG A 170 -8.84 10.59 -3.08
N ILE A 171 -8.76 9.86 -1.97
CA ILE A 171 -9.93 9.27 -1.30
C ILE A 171 -10.88 10.38 -0.86
N ASN A 172 -10.36 11.44 -0.25
CA ASN A 172 -11.14 12.56 0.27
C ASN A 172 -11.98 13.25 -0.81
N LYS A 173 -11.41 13.39 -2.01
CA LYS A 173 -12.07 14.00 -3.18
C LYS A 173 -12.83 12.99 -4.05
N GLY A 174 -12.82 11.69 -3.71
CA GLY A 174 -13.36 10.63 -4.56
C GLY A 174 -12.67 10.47 -5.91
N ARG A 175 -11.46 11.01 -6.06
CA ARG A 175 -10.63 10.94 -7.28
C ARG A 175 -9.61 9.82 -7.14
N GLU A 176 -10.15 8.62 -6.94
CA GLU A 176 -9.34 7.47 -6.57
C GLU A 176 -8.53 6.93 -7.76
N ASN A 177 -8.94 7.16 -9.02
CA ASN A 177 -8.14 6.78 -10.18
C ASN A 177 -6.89 7.69 -10.29
N LEU A 178 -5.72 7.08 -10.53
CA LEU A 178 -4.43 7.79 -10.60
C LEU A 178 -4.37 8.81 -11.74
N GLU A 179 -5.09 8.55 -12.83
CA GLU A 179 -5.22 9.45 -13.99
C GLU A 179 -5.97 10.74 -13.66
N GLU A 180 -6.81 10.73 -12.61
CA GLU A 180 -7.53 11.91 -12.18
C GLU A 180 -6.58 12.88 -11.47
N SER A 181 -6.58 14.14 -11.92
CA SER A 181 -5.89 15.22 -11.23
C SER A 181 -6.51 15.43 -9.85
N ILE A 182 -5.69 15.63 -8.82
CA ILE A 182 -6.16 15.98 -7.47
C ILE A 182 -5.91 17.43 -7.09
N ASN A 183 -5.25 18.20 -7.96
CA ASN A 183 -4.77 19.55 -7.64
C ASN A 183 -5.90 20.58 -7.64
N GLU A 184 -7.01 20.31 -8.32
CA GLU A 184 -8.15 21.21 -8.33
C GLU A 184 -8.77 21.34 -6.94
N HIS A 185 -9.11 22.57 -6.58
CA HIS A 185 -9.81 22.85 -5.33
C HIS A 185 -11.19 22.17 -5.35
N MET A 186 -11.56 21.54 -4.23
CA MET A 186 -12.87 20.95 -4.00
C MET A 186 -13.39 21.45 -2.64
N PRO A 187 -14.52 22.18 -2.60
CA PRO A 187 -15.16 22.60 -1.35
C PRO A 187 -15.42 21.42 -0.42
N GLU A 188 -15.32 21.63 0.88
CA GLU A 188 -15.49 20.53 1.85
C GLU A 188 -16.87 19.88 1.80
N SER A 189 -17.90 20.65 1.47
CA SER A 189 -19.27 20.16 1.26
C SER A 189 -19.41 19.20 0.09
N ASP A 190 -18.48 19.26 -0.87
CA ASP A 190 -18.55 18.50 -2.12
C ASP A 190 -17.65 17.26 -2.07
N ARG A 191 -16.86 17.13 -1.00
CA ARG A 191 -15.96 15.99 -0.79
C ARG A 191 -16.78 14.78 -0.35
N PRO A 192 -16.74 13.66 -1.09
CA PRO A 192 -17.51 12.47 -0.74
C PRO A 192 -17.16 11.92 0.63
N ILE A 193 -15.90 12.03 1.04
CA ILE A 193 -15.42 11.53 2.32
C ILE A 193 -14.55 12.61 2.99
N PRO A 194 -15.09 13.42 3.93
CA PRO A 194 -14.30 14.40 4.67
C PRO A 194 -13.14 13.77 5.43
N PHE A 195 -12.05 14.52 5.63
CA PHE A 195 -10.95 14.07 6.49
C PHE A 195 -11.40 13.76 7.93
N GLN A 196 -12.44 14.44 8.41
CA GLN A 196 -13.03 14.17 9.73
C GLN A 196 -13.64 12.77 9.84
N ASN A 197 -13.93 12.13 8.71
CA ASN A 197 -14.44 10.78 8.61
C ASN A 197 -13.36 9.76 8.22
N MET A 198 -12.08 10.15 8.26
CA MET A 198 -10.96 9.26 7.95
C MET A 198 -10.18 8.94 9.21
N ILE A 199 -9.92 7.66 9.44
CA ILE A 199 -9.02 7.18 10.48
C ILE A 199 -7.85 6.51 9.76
N TYR A 200 -6.66 7.12 9.88
CA TYR A 200 -5.39 6.62 9.37
C TYR A 200 -4.54 6.10 10.53
#